data_AF-A0A0S4NCT9-F1
#
_entry.id   AF-A0A0S4NCT9-F1
#
_cell.length_a   1.000
_cell.length_b   1.000
_cell.length_c   1.000
_cell.angle_alpha   90.00
_cell.angle_beta   90.00
_cell.angle_gamma   90.00
#
_symmetry.space_group_name_H-M   'P 1'
#
loop_
_entity.id
_entity.type
_entity.pdbx_description
1 polymer ?
#
loop_
_entity_poly.entity_id
_entity_poly.type
_entity_poly.pdbx_seq_one_letter_code
_entity_poly.pdbx_strand_id
1 'polypeptide(L)'
;YKFSEAEPIRPPLEIVSAEIKTDTTQLITAFGQACAYKVFSHKVYLVVPKQAESDIPRLESLCMRFGIGLILFDRNNLNDPKFQIRTRAVKSEPDYFYVNLYIQRLSKEDIKKLLG
;
A
#
# COMPACT_ATOMS: atom_id res chain seq x y z
N TYR A 1 -4.77 -11.57 12.46
CA TYR A 1 -5.55 -11.47 13.72
C TYR A 1 -6.94 -11.99 13.40
N LYS A 2 -7.45 -13.00 14.11
CA LYS A 2 -8.84 -13.45 13.95
C LYS A 2 -9.64 -12.80 15.08
N PHE A 3 -10.63 -11.98 14.74
CA PHE A 3 -11.54 -11.41 15.73
C PHE A 3 -12.32 -12.54 16.39
N SER A 4 -12.45 -12.48 17.71
CA SER A 4 -13.24 -13.46 18.46
C SER A 4 -14.72 -13.20 18.20
N GLU A 5 -15.54 -14.26 18.13
CA GLU A 5 -17.00 -14.11 17.96
C GLU A 5 -17.65 -13.31 19.10
N ALA A 6 -16.99 -13.25 20.27
CA ALA A 6 -17.43 -12.50 21.44
C ALA A 6 -17.16 -10.98 21.36
N GLU A 7 -16.40 -10.51 20.36
CA GLU A 7 -16.08 -9.09 20.23
C GLU A 7 -17.25 -8.32 19.57
N PRO A 8 -17.82 -7.30 20.25
CA PRO A 8 -19.00 -6.60 19.76
C PRO A 8 -18.71 -5.68 18.57
N ILE A 9 -17.44 -5.32 18.35
CA ILE A 9 -17.02 -4.41 17.28
C ILE A 9 -16.20 -5.20 16.27
N ARG A 10 -16.67 -5.27 15.02
CA ARG A 10 -15.94 -5.84 13.90
C ARG A 10 -15.54 -4.71 12.94
N PRO A 11 -14.24 -4.43 12.77
CA PRO A 11 -13.82 -3.43 11.80
C PRO A 11 -14.16 -3.91 10.38
N PRO A 12 -14.54 -3.00 9.48
CA PRO A 12 -14.82 -3.36 8.09
C PRO A 12 -13.54 -3.88 7.41
N LEU A 13 -13.72 -4.69 6.37
CA LEU A 13 -12.63 -5.15 5.52
C LEU A 13 -11.89 -3.93 4.93
N GLU A 14 -10.57 -3.88 5.09
CA GLU A 14 -9.72 -2.86 4.48
C GLU A 14 -8.78 -3.49 3.46
N ILE A 15 -8.85 -3.01 2.22
CA ILE A 15 -7.90 -3.33 1.16
C ILE A 15 -6.70 -2.40 1.28
N VAL A 16 -5.52 -2.96 1.50
CA VAL A 16 -4.25 -2.22 1.55
C VAL A 16 -3.36 -2.68 0.41
N SER A 17 -2.88 -1.73 -0.38
CA SER A 17 -1.99 -1.99 -1.50
C SER A 17 -0.62 -1.36 -1.27
N ALA A 18 0.42 -1.98 -1.84
CA ALA A 18 1.78 -1.44 -1.82
C ALA A 18 2.41 -1.55 -3.21
N GLU A 19 2.95 -0.44 -3.72
CA GLU A 19 3.85 -0.43 -4.87
C GLU A 19 5.29 -0.52 -4.37
N ILE A 20 6.02 -1.57 -4.76
CA ILE A 20 7.38 -1.83 -4.26
C ILE A 20 8.37 -1.71 -5.41
N LYS A 21 9.36 -0.83 -5.25
CA LYS A 21 10.52 -0.77 -6.15
C LYS A 21 11.76 -1.27 -5.43
N THR A 22 12.51 -2.16 -6.09
CA THR A 22 13.79 -2.68 -5.57
C THR A 22 14.98 -1.84 -6.02
N ASP A 23 14.81 -1.00 -7.04
CA ASP A 23 15.80 -0.06 -7.55
C ASP A 23 15.37 1.41 -7.36
N THR A 24 16.28 2.32 -7.71
CA THR A 24 16.11 3.78 -7.53
C THR A 24 15.65 4.47 -8.80
N THR A 25 15.23 3.71 -9.82
CA THR A 25 14.78 4.26 -11.10
C THR A 25 13.26 4.32 -11.14
N GLN A 26 12.72 5.18 -12.01
CA GLN A 26 11.28 5.26 -12.29
C GLN A 26 10.40 5.50 -11.04
N LEU A 27 10.94 6.15 -10.01
CA LEU A 27 10.23 6.37 -8.74
C LEU A 27 9.00 7.26 -8.87
N ILE A 28 9.02 8.21 -9.80
CA ILE A 28 7.84 9.04 -10.13
C ILE A 28 6.77 8.20 -10.83
N THR A 29 7.16 7.28 -11.72
CA THR A 29 6.23 6.32 -12.33
C THR A 29 5.61 5.42 -11.25
N ALA A 30 6.42 4.93 -10.31
CA ALA A 30 5.97 4.16 -9.16
C ALA A 30 4.95 4.93 -8.31
N PHE A 31 5.20 6.21 -8.06
CA PHE A 31 4.24 7.09 -7.40
C PHE A 31 2.94 7.20 -8.18
N GLY A 32 2.99 7.37 -9.51
CA GLY A 32 1.80 7.38 -10.36
C GLY A 32 1.00 6.07 -10.31
N GLN A 33 1.70 4.92 -10.28
CA GLN A 33 1.09 3.60 -10.10
C GLN A 33 0.40 3.49 -8.73
N ALA A 34 1.05 3.94 -7.66
CA ALA A 34 0.47 4.00 -6.32
C ALA A 34 -0.78 4.91 -6.27
N CYS A 35 -0.76 6.05 -6.96
CA CYS A 35 -1.95 6.90 -7.10
C CYS A 35 -3.13 6.15 -7.73
N ALA A 36 -2.89 5.37 -8.78
CA ALA A 36 -3.94 4.57 -9.42
C ALA A 36 -4.56 3.54 -8.46
N TYR A 37 -3.78 3.00 -7.52
CA TYR A 37 -4.28 2.01 -6.57
C TYR A 37 -5.29 2.56 -5.57
N LYS A 38 -5.32 3.88 -5.36
CA LYS A 38 -6.33 4.53 -4.50
C LYS A 38 -7.75 4.32 -5.00
N VAL A 39 -7.93 4.02 -6.29
CA VAL A 39 -9.25 3.74 -6.87
C VAL A 39 -9.88 2.48 -6.26
N PHE A 40 -9.07 1.50 -5.84
CA PHE A 40 -9.56 0.22 -5.31
C PHE A 40 -9.01 -0.16 -3.92
N SER A 41 -8.26 0.73 -3.28
CA SER A 41 -7.60 0.47 -2.00
C SER A 41 -7.95 1.52 -0.96
N HIS A 42 -8.15 1.08 0.28
CA HIS A 42 -8.40 1.96 1.41
C HIS A 42 -7.14 2.69 1.85
N LYS A 43 -5.99 2.02 1.78
CA LYS A 43 -4.66 2.58 2.06
C LYS A 43 -3.71 2.13 0.96
N VAL A 44 -2.83 3.04 0.57
CA VAL A 44 -1.77 2.74 -0.42
C VAL A 44 -0.43 3.15 0.15
N TYR A 45 0.55 2.27 -0.02
CA TYR A 45 1.94 2.52 0.31
C TYR A 45 2.82 2.52 -0.95
N LEU A 46 3.83 3.37 -0.96
CA LEU A 46 4.96 3.32 -1.87
C LEU A 46 6.19 2.90 -1.06
N VAL A 47 6.86 1.83 -1.49
CA VAL A 47 8.03 1.26 -0.82
C VAL A 47 9.23 1.38 -1.74
N VAL A 48 10.25 2.13 -1.33
CA VAL A 48 11.42 2.44 -2.18
C VAL A 48 12.73 2.29 -1.40
N PRO A 49 13.86 2.06 -2.09
CA PRO A 49 15.15 1.98 -1.41
C PRO A 49 15.55 3.33 -0.81
N LYS A 50 16.13 3.32 0.39
CA LYS A 50 16.67 4.53 1.03
C LYS A 50 17.80 5.18 0.20
N GLN A 51 18.43 4.41 -0.69
CA GLN A 51 19.48 4.85 -1.62
C GLN A 51 18.97 5.84 -2.68
N ALA A 52 17.66 6.05 -2.79
CA ALA A 52 17.06 7.08 -3.65
C ALA A 52 17.14 8.50 -3.05
N GLU A 53 18.21 8.82 -2.30
CA GLU A 53 18.29 9.99 -1.39
C GLU A 53 17.87 11.31 -2.04
N SER A 54 18.26 11.55 -3.30
CA SER A 54 17.91 12.77 -4.04
C SER A 54 16.42 12.92 -4.32
N ASP A 55 15.69 11.81 -4.49
CA ASP A 55 14.26 11.80 -4.82
C ASP A 55 13.36 11.69 -3.58
N ILE A 56 13.91 11.27 -2.43
CA ILE A 56 13.11 11.04 -1.21
C ILE A 56 12.34 12.28 -0.77
N PRO A 57 12.93 13.50 -0.64
CA PRO A 57 12.17 14.67 -0.18
C PRO A 57 10.99 15.03 -1.11
N ARG A 58 11.19 14.85 -2.43
CA ARG A 58 10.16 15.06 -3.43
C ARG A 58 9.05 14.00 -3.33
N LEU A 59 9.43 12.73 -3.22
CA LEU A 59 8.49 11.62 -3.03
C LEU A 59 7.69 11.76 -1.73
N GLU A 60 8.36 12.12 -0.64
CA GLU A 60 7.75 12.35 0.68
C GLU A 60 6.68 13.45 0.59
N SER A 61 7.02 14.58 -0.03
CA SER A 61 6.08 15.68 -0.26
C SER A 61 4.86 15.26 -1.10
N LEU A 62 5.09 14.50 -2.18
CA LEU A 62 4.02 13.96 -3.02
C LEU A 62 3.15 12.95 -2.25
N CYS A 63 3.77 12.01 -1.55
CA CYS A 63 3.06 11.00 -0.77
C CYS A 63 2.19 11.64 0.31
N MET A 64 2.72 12.63 1.05
CA MET A 64 1.94 13.39 2.03
C MET A 64 0.74 14.08 1.38
N ARG A 65 0.94 14.78 0.27
CA ARG A 65 -0.13 15.52 -0.42
C ARG A 65 -1.26 14.63 -0.90
N PHE A 66 -0.96 13.42 -1.35
CA PHE A 66 -1.94 12.46 -1.90
C PHE A 66 -2.41 11.41 -0.86
N GLY A 67 -1.94 11.52 0.38
CA GLY A 67 -2.27 10.58 1.45
C GLY A 67 -1.76 9.15 1.20
N ILE A 68 -0.65 9.01 0.47
CA ILE A 68 0.05 7.74 0.26
C ILE A 68 1.10 7.59 1.36
N GLY A 69 1.23 6.39 1.90
CA GLY A 69 2.29 6.07 2.88
C GLY A 69 3.61 5.84 2.17
N LEU A 70 4.70 6.43 2.65
CA LEU A 70 6.04 6.21 2.12
C LEU A 70 6.85 5.37 3.10
N ILE A 71 7.36 4.24 2.63
CA ILE A 71 8.24 3.35 3.38
C ILE A 71 9.59 3.29 2.66
N LEU A 72 10.67 3.48 3.42
CA LEU A 72 12.03 3.28 2.95
C LEU A 72 12.56 1.95 3.45
N PHE A 73 13.46 1.32 2.69
CA PHE A 73 14.20 0.15 3.13
C PHE A 73 15.64 0.17 2.61
N ASP A 74 16.51 -0.56 3.28
CA ASP A 74 17.89 -0.78 2.87
C ASP A 74 17.99 -1.93 1.87
N ARG A 75 18.10 -1.61 0.58
CA ARG A 75 18.25 -2.63 -0.46
C ARG A 75 19.60 -3.37 -0.41
N ASN A 76 20.58 -2.84 0.31
CA ASN A 76 21.91 -3.44 0.41
C ASN A 76 22.00 -4.49 1.52
N ASN A 77 20.98 -4.59 2.39
CA ASN A 77 20.92 -5.57 3.47
C ASN A 77 19.58 -6.33 3.45
N LEU A 78 19.54 -7.45 2.73
CA LEU A 78 18.34 -8.28 2.59
C LEU A 78 17.89 -8.94 3.90
N ASN A 79 18.82 -9.23 4.82
CA ASN A 79 18.51 -9.90 6.08
C ASN A 79 17.92 -8.93 7.11
N ASP A 80 18.33 -7.66 7.06
CA ASP A 80 17.82 -6.60 7.91
C ASP A 80 17.64 -5.31 7.09
N PRO A 81 16.53 -5.21 6.34
CA PRO A 81 16.26 -4.09 5.44
C PRO A 81 15.89 -2.79 6.18
N LYS A 82 15.88 -2.77 7.52
CA LYS A 82 15.67 -1.54 8.34
C LYS A 82 14.54 -0.64 7.81
N PHE A 83 13.32 -1.19 7.70
CA PHE A 83 12.17 -0.45 7.19
C PHE A 83 11.91 0.83 8.01
N GLN A 84 11.66 1.94 7.32
CA GLN A 84 11.34 3.24 7.94
C GLN A 84 10.07 3.82 7.32
N ILE A 85 9.09 4.15 8.17
CA ILE A 85 7.88 4.85 7.74
C ILE A 85 8.17 6.35 7.76
N ARG A 86 8.17 6.96 6.58
CA ARG A 86 8.34 8.41 6.39
C ARG A 86 7.01 9.14 6.49
N THR A 87 5.98 8.55 5.88
CA THR A 87 4.61 9.05 5.95
C THR A 87 3.66 7.87 6.17
N ARG A 88 2.57 8.09 6.90
CA ARG A 88 1.51 7.08 7.04
C ARG A 88 0.46 7.29 5.95
N ALA A 89 -0.02 6.19 5.38
CA ALA A 89 -1.11 6.24 4.41
C ALA A 89 -2.39 6.76 5.08
N VAL A 90 -3.06 7.70 4.43
CA VAL A 90 -4.37 8.20 4.86
C VAL A 90 -5.43 7.24 4.35
N LYS A 91 -6.33 6.80 5.24
CA LYS A 91 -7.46 5.96 4.86
C LYS A 91 -8.44 6.76 4.01
N SER A 92 -8.85 6.21 2.88
CA SER A 92 -9.95 6.73 2.04
C SER A 92 -10.88 5.59 1.64
N GLU A 93 -12.13 5.91 1.29
CA GLU A 93 -13.02 4.93 0.69
C GLU A 93 -12.65 4.71 -0.79
N PRO A 94 -12.52 3.45 -1.25
CA PRO A 94 -12.28 3.16 -2.66
C PRO A 94 -13.57 3.27 -3.49
N ASP A 95 -13.42 3.26 -4.81
CA ASP A 95 -14.54 3.05 -5.72
C ASP A 95 -14.90 1.56 -5.75
N TYR A 96 -16.07 1.24 -5.20
CA TYR A 96 -16.56 -0.12 -5.07
C TYR A 96 -16.81 -0.82 -6.42
N PHE A 97 -17.02 -0.09 -7.51
CA PHE A 97 -17.07 -0.71 -8.84
C PHE A 97 -15.73 -1.38 -9.17
N TYR A 98 -14.62 -0.66 -8.99
CA TYR A 98 -13.28 -1.18 -9.27
C TYR A 98 -12.87 -2.26 -8.25
N VAL A 99 -13.23 -2.10 -6.98
CA VAL A 99 -13.00 -3.14 -5.96
C VAL A 99 -13.64 -4.45 -6.39
N ASN A 100 -14.92 -4.43 -6.77
CA ASN A 100 -15.63 -5.63 -7.22
C ASN A 100 -15.03 -6.20 -8.50
N LEU A 101 -14.67 -5.34 -9.47
CA LEU A 101 -14.04 -5.74 -10.72
C LEU A 101 -12.73 -6.51 -10.48
N TYR A 102 -11.91 -6.09 -9.52
CA TYR A 102 -10.65 -6.77 -9.21
C TYR A 102 -10.83 -8.02 -8.36
N ILE A 103 -11.73 -8.01 -7.37
CA ILE A 103 -12.03 -9.20 -6.54
C ILE A 103 -12.53 -10.36 -7.41
N GLN A 104 -13.36 -10.07 -8.43
CA GLN A 104 -13.87 -11.08 -9.35
C GLN A 104 -12.79 -11.78 -10.19
N ARG A 105 -11.56 -11.24 -10.25
CA ARG A 105 -10.42 -11.86 -10.93
C ARG A 105 -9.72 -12.92 -10.08
N LEU A 106 -10.01 -12.98 -8.79
CA LEU A 106 -9.43 -13.96 -7.87
C LEU A 106 -10.10 -15.33 -8.04
N SER A 107 -9.43 -16.39 -7.60
CA SER A 107 -10.03 -17.72 -7.55
C SER A 107 -11.18 -17.75 -6.54
N LYS A 108 -12.16 -18.64 -6.73
CA LYS A 108 -13.26 -18.82 -5.75
C LYS A 108 -12.74 -19.13 -4.34
N GLU A 109 -11.63 -19.87 -4.26
CA GLU A 109 -10.97 -20.21 -3.00
C GLU A 109 -10.38 -18.97 -2.30
N ASP A 110 -9.76 -18.07 -3.06
CA ASP A 110 -9.20 -16.83 -2.52
C ASP A 110 -10.30 -15.85 -2.10
N ILE A 111 -11.38 -15.74 -2.88
CA ILE A 111 -12.55 -14.93 -2.50
C ILE A 111 -13.14 -15.44 -1.19
N LYS A 112 -13.28 -16.77 -1.04
CA LYS A 112 -13.79 -17.37 0.19
C LYS A 112 -12.87 -17.09 1.39
N LYS A 113 -11.54 -17.13 1.22
CA LYS A 113 -10.58 -16.77 2.27
C LYS A 113 -10.62 -15.28 2.64
N LEU A 114 -10.98 -14.42 1.69
CA LEU A 114 -11.00 -12.97 1.86
C LEU A 114 -12.29 -12.48 2.54
N LEU A 115 -13.43 -13.08 2.18
CA LEU A 115 -14.78 -12.60 2.57
C LEU A 115 -15.53 -13.51 3.57
N GLY A 116 -15.04 -14.74 3.79
CA GLY A 116 -15.65 -15.73 4.69
C GLY A 116 -14.84 -15.95 5.95
#